data_AF-X0YLH2-F1
#
_entry.id   AF-X0YLH2-F1
#
_cell.length_a   1.000
_cell.length_b   1.000
_cell.length_c   1.000
_cell.angle_alpha   90.00
_cell.angle_beta   90.00
_cell.angle_gamma   90.00
#
_symmetry.space_group_name_H-M   'P 1'
#
loop_
_entity.id
_entity.type
_entity.pdbx_description
1 polymer ?
#
loop_
_entity_poly.entity_id
_entity_poly.type
_entity_poly.pdbx_seq_one_letter_code
_entity_poly.pdbx_strand_id
1 'polypeptide(L)'
;TVDEIRPLAEGRVWTGNQAFEQALIDEIGGIRDAIEAARQAASLERFRIIGYVQRRRLRDLLPGQILDALPDDGLLALMPEDLQIR
;
A
#
# COMPACT_ATOMS: atom_id res chain seq x y z
N THR A 1 -24.60 -9.37 -17.93
CA THR A 1 -23.99 -10.52 -18.62
C THR A 1 -22.67 -10.10 -19.25
N VAL A 2 -21.85 -11.02 -19.76
CA VAL A 2 -20.58 -10.66 -20.42
C VAL A 2 -20.78 -9.66 -21.56
N ASP A 3 -21.90 -9.76 -22.28
CA ASP A 3 -22.21 -8.86 -23.40
C ASP A 3 -22.55 -7.44 -22.97
N GLU A 4 -23.14 -7.26 -21.78
CA GLU A 4 -23.40 -5.93 -21.20
C GLU A 4 -22.12 -5.27 -20.67
N ILE A 5 -21.16 -6.06 -20.18
CA ILE A 5 -19.89 -5.56 -19.61
C ILE A 5 -18.88 -5.22 -20.70
N ARG A 6 -18.88 -5.94 -21.83
CA ARG A 6 -17.94 -5.77 -22.95
C ARG A 6 -17.74 -4.31 -23.38
N PRO A 7 -18.79 -3.50 -23.65
CA PRO A 7 -18.61 -2.10 -24.05
C PRO A 7 -18.04 -1.20 -22.94
N LEU A 8 -18.15 -1.61 -21.67
CA LEU A 8 -17.64 -0.85 -20.53
C LEU A 8 -16.15 -1.15 -20.23
N ALA A 9 -15.65 -2.29 -20.72
CA ALA A 9 -14.35 -2.88 -20.37
C ALA A 9 -13.27 -2.75 -21.46
N GLU A 10 -13.30 -1.67 -22.25
CA GLU A 10 -12.38 -1.42 -23.38
C GLU A 10 -11.08 -0.67 -22.99
N GLY A 11 -10.76 -0.59 -21.69
CA GLY A 11 -9.58 0.14 -21.19
C GLY A 11 -9.78 1.65 -21.03
N ARG A 12 -11.02 2.14 -21.18
CA ARG A 12 -11.41 3.51 -20.84
C ARG A 12 -11.39 3.74 -19.33
N VAL A 13 -10.91 4.90 -18.90
CA VAL A 13 -11.01 5.35 -17.50
C VAL A 13 -12.36 6.02 -17.26
N TRP A 14 -12.99 5.70 -16.13
CA TRP A 14 -14.25 6.28 -15.67
C TRP A 14 -14.03 7.15 -14.44
N THR A 15 -14.71 8.30 -14.36
CA THR A 15 -14.79 9.04 -13.09
C THR A 15 -15.72 8.31 -12.11
N GLY A 16 -15.62 8.62 -10.81
CA GLY A 16 -16.50 7.99 -9.80
C GLY A 16 -18.00 8.15 -10.11
N ASN A 17 -18.43 9.34 -10.55
CA ASN A 17 -19.82 9.59 -10.94
C ASN A 17 -20.24 8.75 -12.16
N GLN A 18 -19.39 8.67 -13.19
CA GLN A 18 -19.68 7.88 -14.39
C GLN A 18 -19.78 6.38 -14.07
N ALA A 19 -18.88 5.89 -13.21
CA ALA A 19 -18.89 4.50 -12.76
C ALA A 19 -20.17 4.18 -11.98
N PHE A 20 -20.65 5.11 -11.13
CA PHE A 20 -21.90 4.95 -10.40
C PHE A 20 -23.12 4.92 -11.33
N GLU A 21 -23.21 5.85 -12.30
CA GLU A 21 -24.31 5.90 -13.28
C GLU A 21 -24.40 4.61 -14.13
N GLN A 22 -23.27 3.95 -14.36
CA GLN A 22 -23.17 2.70 -15.12
C GLN A 22 -23.21 1.45 -14.24
N ALA A 23 -23.49 1.60 -12.94
CA ALA A 23 -23.51 0.52 -11.96
C ALA A 23 -22.22 -0.33 -11.91
N LEU A 24 -21.08 0.32 -12.18
CA LEU A 24 -19.74 -0.28 -12.02
C LEU A 24 -19.27 -0.26 -10.56
N ILE A 25 -19.85 0.62 -9.74
CA ILE A 25 -19.63 0.72 -8.29
C ILE A 25 -20.98 0.87 -7.58
N ASP A 26 -21.05 0.45 -6.32
CA ASP A 26 -22.28 0.48 -5.53
C ASP A 26 -22.57 1.85 -4.88
N GLU A 27 -21.53 2.60 -4.51
CA GLU A 27 -21.66 3.87 -3.78
C GLU A 27 -20.46 4.79 -4.01
N ILE A 28 -20.70 6.10 -3.91
CA ILE A 28 -19.67 7.14 -3.96
C ILE A 28 -19.38 7.62 -2.54
N GLY A 29 -18.13 7.46 -2.09
CA GLY A 29 -17.71 7.86 -0.75
C GLY A 29 -16.21 7.83 -0.55
N GLY A 30 -15.78 8.15 0.67
CA GLY A 30 -14.39 8.07 1.08
C GLY A 30 -14.03 6.75 1.75
N ILE A 31 -12.78 6.65 2.21
CA ILE A 31 -12.28 5.47 2.92
C ILE A 31 -13.05 5.18 4.22
N ARG A 32 -13.56 6.22 4.89
CA ARG A 32 -14.34 6.06 6.13
C ARG A 32 -15.68 5.37 5.87
N ASP A 33 -16.35 5.77 4.79
CA ASP A 33 -17.64 5.21 4.39
C ASP A 33 -17.46 3.75 3.98
N ALA A 34 -16.40 3.44 3.21
CA ALA A 34 -16.05 2.06 2.84
C ALA A 34 -15.78 1.17 4.07
N ILE A 35 -15.09 1.69 5.09
CA ILE A 35 -14.82 0.94 6.34
C ILE A 35 -16.12 0.68 7.11
N GLU A 36 -17.00 1.67 7.19
CA GLU A 36 -18.29 1.53 7.89
C GLU A 36 -19.21 0.55 7.15
N ALA A 37 -19.29 0.63 5.82
CA ALA A 37 -20.00 -0.34 5.00
C ALA A 37 -19.48 -1.77 5.22
N ALA A 38 -18.15 -1.96 5.26
CA ALA A 38 -17.54 -3.24 5.56
C ALA A 38 -17.85 -3.74 6.99
N ARG A 39 -17.82 -2.85 7.98
CA ARG A 39 -18.19 -3.16 9.37
C ARG A 39 -19.63 -3.65 9.45
N GLN A 40 -20.56 -2.97 8.77
CA GLN A 40 -21.97 -3.32 8.74
C GLN A 40 -22.20 -4.65 8.02
N ALA A 41 -21.60 -4.84 6.84
CA ALA A 41 -21.68 -6.09 6.07
C ALA A 41 -21.17 -7.29 6.87
N ALA A 42 -20.13 -7.09 7.70
CA ALA A 42 -19.57 -8.11 8.57
C ALA A 42 -20.24 -8.21 9.96
N SER A 43 -21.23 -7.36 10.26
CA SER A 43 -21.93 -7.29 11.55
C SER A 43 -20.99 -7.16 12.77
N LEU A 44 -19.95 -6.34 12.65
CA LEU A 44 -18.93 -6.17 13.70
C LEU A 44 -19.30 -5.02 14.66
N GLU A 45 -19.39 -5.30 15.95
CA GLU A 45 -19.55 -4.25 16.98
C GLU A 45 -18.23 -3.53 17.30
N ARG A 46 -17.12 -4.26 17.26
CA ARG A 46 -15.77 -3.74 17.52
C ARG A 46 -14.83 -4.22 16.44
N PHE A 47 -14.04 -3.31 15.93
CA PHE A 47 -13.04 -3.59 14.90
C PHE A 47 -11.82 -2.69 15.12
N ARG A 48 -10.69 -3.07 14.51
CA ARG A 48 -9.47 -2.28 14.48
C ARG A 48 -8.99 -2.18 13.05
N ILE A 49 -8.62 -0.97 12.63
CA ILE A 49 -7.97 -0.74 11.34
C ILE A 49 -6.47 -0.91 11.56
N ILE A 50 -5.84 -1.82 10.82
CA ILE A 50 -4.39 -2.06 10.86
C ILE A 50 -3.83 -1.64 9.51
N GLY A 51 -3.03 -0.58 9.48
CA GLY A 51 -2.30 -0.15 8.29
C GLY A 51 -0.97 -0.88 8.17
N TYR A 52 -0.78 -1.66 7.11
CA TYR A 52 0.53 -2.25 6.80
C TYR A 52 1.38 -1.22 6.06
N VAL A 53 2.20 -0.49 6.82
CA VAL A 53 3.21 0.39 6.21
C VAL A 53 4.44 -0.46 5.93
N GLN A 54 4.80 -0.59 4.65
CA GLN A 54 6.06 -1.23 4.28
C GLN A 54 7.19 -0.27 4.64
N ARG A 55 7.75 -0.47 5.84
CA ARG A 55 8.85 0.32 6.35
C ARG A 55 10.07 0.00 5.49
N ARG A 56 10.35 0.84 4.48
CA ARG A 56 11.59 0.74 3.70
C ARG A 56 12.75 0.92 4.66
N ARG A 57 13.59 -0.10 4.78
CA ARG A 57 14.86 -0.03 5.50
C ARG A 57 15.92 0.55 4.57
N LEU A 58 17.02 1.03 5.13
CA LEU A 58 18.17 1.51 4.35
C LEU A 58 18.62 0.46 3.30
N ARG A 59 18.54 -0.83 3.65
CA ARG A 59 18.86 -1.95 2.74
C ARG A 59 17.92 -2.07 1.53
N ASP A 60 16.69 -1.58 1.62
CA ASP A 60 15.72 -1.62 0.51
C ASP A 60 15.99 -0.47 -0.49
N LEU A 61 16.87 0.46 -0.12
CA LEU A 61 17.25 1.64 -0.91
C LEU A 61 18.62 1.50 -1.59
N LEU A 62 19.41 0.49 -1.19
CA LEU A 62 20.76 0.27 -1.69
C LEU A 62 20.82 -1.08 -2.44
N PRO A 63 21.55 -1.17 -3.56
CA PRO A 63 21.81 -2.44 -4.22
C PRO A 63 22.49 -3.44 -3.28
N GLY A 64 22.05 -4.70 -3.29
CA GLY A 64 22.59 -5.76 -2.41
C GLY A 64 24.11 -5.91 -2.47
N GLN A 65 24.72 -5.68 -3.64
CA GLN A 65 26.16 -5.73 -3.85
C GLN A 65 26.95 -4.73 -2.98
N ILE A 66 26.36 -3.59 -2.61
CA ILE A 66 26.97 -2.61 -1.72
C ILE A 66 26.88 -3.08 -0.26
N LEU A 67 25.77 -3.74 0.10
CA LEU A 67 25.50 -4.19 1.47
C LEU A 67 26.27 -5.47 1.83
N ASP A 68 26.42 -6.40 0.87
CA ASP A 68 27.18 -7.64 1.04
C ASP A 68 28.71 -7.39 1.10
N ALA A 69 29.15 -6.21 0.67
CA ALA A 69 30.53 -5.76 0.78
C ALA A 69 30.84 -5.04 2.11
N LEU A 70 29.83 -4.81 2.96
CA LEU A 70 30.03 -4.26 4.30
C LEU A 70 30.37 -5.40 5.28
N PRO A 71 31.38 -5.24 6.13
CA PRO A 71 31.71 -6.23 7.15
C PRO A 71 30.57 -6.35 8.20
N ASP A 72 30.49 -7.48 8.91
CA ASP A 72 29.36 -7.83 9.80
C ASP A 72 29.12 -6.82 10.94
N ASP A 73 30.15 -6.04 11.30
CA ASP A 73 30.17 -4.93 12.25
C ASP A 73 29.62 -3.61 11.66
N GLY A 74 29.21 -3.62 10.39
CA GLY A 74 28.46 -2.57 9.72
C GLY A 74 29.27 -1.32 9.35
N LEU A 75 28.58 -0.21 9.09
CA LEU A 75 29.19 1.07 8.69
C LEU A 75 30.20 1.63 9.73
N LEU A 76 30.13 1.20 10.99
CA LEU A 76 31.05 1.61 12.05
C LEU A 76 32.50 1.20 11.77
N ALA A 77 32.70 0.07 11.09
CA ALA A 77 34.03 -0.43 10.72
C ALA A 77 34.73 0.45 9.67
N LEU A 78 33.97 1.25 8.93
CA LEU A 78 34.47 2.14 7.88
C LEU A 78 34.60 3.59 8.39
N MET A 79 34.24 3.87 9.64
CA MET A 79 34.43 5.19 10.23
C MET A 79 35.86 5.31 10.79
N PRO A 80 36.51 6.48 10.60
CA PRO A 80 37.82 6.72 11.19
C PRO A 80 37.78 6.57 12.72
N GLU A 81 38.88 6.09 13.30
CA GLU A 81 38.96 5.63 14.69
C GLU A 81 38.57 6.71 15.72
N ASP A 82 38.65 7.98 15.36
CA ASP A 82 38.30 9.13 16.20
C ASP A 82 36.78 9.27 16.44
N LEU A 83 35.95 8.62 15.64
CA LEU A 83 34.48 8.58 15.79
C LEU A 83 33.96 7.29 16.41
N GLN A 84 34.82 6.30 16.72
CA GLN A 84 34.43 5.08 17.40
C GLN A 84 34.37 5.33 18.92
N ILE A 85 33.17 5.62 19.44
CA ILE A 85 32.93 5.81 20.87
C ILE A 85 33.10 4.45 21.57
N ARG A 86 34.03 4.38 22.54
CA ARG A 86 34.25 3.22 23.42
C ARG A 86 33.09 2.99 24.38
#